data_AF-A0A949Z8J2-F1
#
_entry.id   AF-A0A949Z8J2-F1
#
_cell.length_a   1.000
_cell.length_b   1.000
_cell.length_c   1.000
_cell.angle_alpha   90.00
_cell.angle_beta   90.00
_cell.angle_gamma   90.00
#
_symmetry.space_group_name_H-M   'P 1'
#
loop_
_entity.id
_entity.type
_entity.pdbx_description
1 polymer ?
#
loop_
_entity_poly.entity_id
_entity_poly.type
_entity_poly.pdbx_seq_one_letter_code
_entity_poly.pdbx_strand_id
1 'polypeptide(L)'
;MRFRPTVTIWFIVLAPFLTFLMVAAGSFWGLLVLFASHLLLVAVTLVPSLQGFGPVLTRYSTSAKTAWLTIDDGPDPGTTPQIIALLQKYGARATFFLIGAKAAKHPELARMILDAGHAIGNHTQNHPGFSFWRFGPRALAREIDQFEATIFRIGLAAPIWFRAPAGLKNPFLHPILAARGLQLVGWSARAFDTQILDSSRIVERIKRSIAPGSIILFHEGHRPAVCLEALDQLLRELSAEQFRLVLPPLRELLPTGHSAPWKTSLNAIRSGRQFARMDQYYVVLAEALQERLAVIADHPLRGQNPDAHLLRLKQASERIEQLRNRLPPDADPMLVHYLGRMSFSKALEFVRERYLR
;
A
#
# COMPACT_ATOMS: atom_id res chain seq x y z
N MET A 1 4.62 10.45 0.10
CA MET A 1 4.85 10.88 -1.29
C MET A 1 4.58 12.38 -1.38
N ARG A 2 5.16 13.15 -2.31
CA ARG A 2 4.61 14.50 -2.58
C ARG A 2 3.42 14.33 -3.52
N PHE A 3 2.22 14.62 -3.03
CA PHE A 3 1.02 14.63 -3.86
C PHE A 3 1.15 15.71 -4.96
N ARG A 4 0.76 15.36 -6.18
CA ARG A 4 0.61 16.29 -7.29
C ARG A 4 -0.81 16.15 -7.83
N PRO A 5 -1.59 17.22 -7.95
CA PRO A 5 -2.90 17.16 -8.58
C PRO A 5 -2.77 16.62 -10.00
N THR A 6 -3.65 15.70 -10.36
CA THR A 6 -3.70 15.09 -11.70
C THR A 6 -4.32 16.07 -12.70
N VAL A 7 -4.16 15.79 -14.00
CA VAL A 7 -4.86 16.52 -15.07
C VAL A 7 -6.38 16.47 -14.85
N THR A 8 -6.90 15.35 -14.38
CA THR A 8 -8.33 15.19 -14.05
C THR A 8 -8.79 16.15 -12.95
N ILE A 9 -8.00 16.31 -11.88
CA ILE A 9 -8.33 17.27 -10.82
C ILE A 9 -8.33 18.69 -11.38
N TRP A 10 -7.31 19.06 -12.16
CA TRP A 10 -7.26 20.38 -12.78
C TRP A 10 -8.43 20.63 -13.73
N PHE A 11 -8.81 19.66 -14.54
CA PHE A 11 -9.97 19.77 -15.42
C PHE A 11 -11.27 20.00 -14.62
N ILE A 12 -11.50 19.23 -13.55
CA ILE A 12 -12.69 19.40 -12.70
C ILE A 12 -12.72 20.78 -12.04
N VAL A 13 -11.57 21.28 -11.56
CA VAL A 13 -11.48 22.60 -10.92
C VAL A 13 -11.65 23.75 -11.91
N LEU A 14 -11.10 23.62 -13.12
CA LEU A 14 -11.12 24.68 -14.13
C LEU A 14 -12.40 24.70 -14.98
N ALA A 15 -13.12 23.59 -15.08
CA ALA A 15 -14.32 23.46 -15.92
C ALA A 15 -15.40 24.52 -15.63
N PRO A 16 -15.73 24.89 -14.37
CA PRO A 16 -16.70 25.95 -14.10
C PRO A 16 -16.27 27.32 -14.65
N PHE A 17 -14.98 27.65 -14.55
CA PHE A 17 -14.44 28.91 -15.05
C PHE A 17 -14.43 28.94 -16.59
N LEU A 18 -14.01 27.85 -17.22
CA LEU A 18 -14.04 27.73 -18.69
C LEU A 18 -15.48 27.79 -19.21
N THR A 19 -16.42 27.14 -18.52
CA THR A 19 -17.85 27.20 -18.82
C THR A 19 -18.36 28.62 -18.78
N PHE A 20 -18.05 29.36 -17.70
CA PHE A 20 -18.46 30.75 -17.55
C PHE A 20 -17.93 31.62 -18.70
N LEU A 21 -16.64 31.51 -19.03
CA LEU A 21 -16.03 32.27 -20.12
C LEU A 21 -16.68 31.97 -21.48
N MET A 22 -16.95 30.70 -21.77
CA MET A 22 -17.58 30.29 -23.05
C MET A 22 -19.02 30.79 -23.15
N VAL A 23 -19.81 30.65 -22.08
CA VAL A 23 -21.20 31.12 -22.06
C VAL A 23 -21.25 32.65 -22.16
N ALA A 24 -20.35 33.36 -21.47
CA ALA A 24 -20.23 34.82 -21.59
C ALA A 24 -19.85 35.28 -23.00
N ALA A 25 -19.11 34.44 -23.75
CA ALA A 25 -18.78 34.66 -25.17
C ALA A 25 -19.89 34.18 -26.14
N GLY A 26 -21.08 33.80 -25.64
CA GLY A 26 -22.20 33.33 -26.45
C GLY A 26 -22.14 31.87 -26.89
N SER A 27 -21.19 31.09 -26.36
CA SER A 27 -21.01 29.67 -26.70
C SER A 27 -21.61 28.75 -25.64
N PHE A 28 -22.66 28.02 -26.01
CA PHE A 28 -23.30 27.02 -25.13
C PHE A 28 -22.47 25.75 -24.92
N TRP A 29 -21.38 25.55 -25.67
CA TRP A 29 -20.46 24.43 -25.49
C TRP A 29 -19.83 24.40 -24.09
N GLY A 30 -19.78 25.54 -23.39
CA GLY A 30 -19.38 25.58 -21.98
C GLY A 30 -20.22 24.65 -21.10
N LEU A 31 -21.53 24.53 -21.34
CA LEU A 31 -22.39 23.63 -20.56
C LEU A 31 -21.99 22.15 -20.74
N LEU A 32 -21.53 21.77 -21.93
CA LEU A 32 -21.02 20.43 -22.18
C LEU A 32 -19.70 20.17 -21.43
N VAL A 33 -18.81 21.17 -21.35
CA VAL A 33 -17.58 21.09 -20.53
C VAL A 33 -17.93 20.86 -19.06
N LEU A 34 -18.89 21.63 -18.53
CA LEU A 34 -19.36 21.45 -17.16
C LEU A 34 -19.94 20.06 -16.94
N PHE A 35 -20.81 19.59 -17.85
CA PHE A 35 -21.41 18.27 -17.77
C PHE A 35 -20.35 17.16 -17.81
N ALA A 36 -19.39 17.22 -18.74
CA ALA A 36 -18.30 16.27 -18.86
C ALA A 36 -17.43 16.23 -17.59
N SER A 37 -17.17 17.39 -16.97
CA SER A 37 -16.42 17.46 -15.71
C SER A 37 -17.15 16.77 -14.55
N HIS A 38 -18.48 16.91 -14.46
CA HIS A 38 -19.28 16.23 -13.44
C HIS A 38 -19.36 14.73 -13.69
N LEU A 39 -19.52 14.31 -14.95
CA LEU A 39 -19.50 12.90 -15.32
C LEU A 39 -18.16 12.25 -14.94
N LEU A 40 -17.05 12.94 -15.22
CA LEU A 40 -15.72 12.48 -14.84
C LEU A 40 -15.53 12.45 -13.32
N LEU A 41 -16.01 13.47 -12.59
CA LEU A 41 -15.98 13.49 -11.13
C LEU A 41 -16.73 12.31 -10.52
N VAL A 42 -17.94 12.03 -11.01
CA VAL A 42 -18.76 10.89 -10.58
C VAL A 42 -18.07 9.57 -10.91
N ALA A 43 -17.58 9.40 -12.14
CA ALA A 43 -16.89 8.19 -12.56
C ALA A 43 -15.65 7.91 -11.68
N VAL A 44 -14.78 8.90 -11.46
CA VAL A 44 -13.56 8.74 -10.65
C VAL A 44 -13.88 8.49 -9.17
N THR A 45 -14.99 9.03 -8.67
CA THR A 45 -15.47 8.80 -7.30
C THR A 45 -16.00 7.38 -7.10
N LEU A 46 -16.78 6.87 -8.06
CA LEU A 46 -17.51 5.61 -7.93
C LEU A 46 -16.75 4.39 -8.46
N VAL A 47 -15.83 4.57 -9.41
CA VAL A 47 -15.06 3.47 -9.99
C VAL A 47 -13.72 3.35 -9.27
N PRO A 48 -13.51 2.29 -8.44
CA PRO A 48 -12.35 2.19 -7.56
C PRO A 48 -11.02 2.16 -8.32
N SER A 49 -11.00 1.59 -9.52
CA SER A 49 -9.79 1.45 -10.34
C SER A 49 -9.34 2.72 -11.07
N LEU A 50 -10.19 3.75 -11.20
CA LEU A 50 -9.83 4.97 -11.92
C LEU A 50 -8.78 5.79 -11.18
N GLN A 51 -7.75 6.21 -11.91
CA GLN A 51 -6.58 6.93 -11.38
C GLN A 51 -6.79 8.45 -11.31
N GLY A 52 -8.03 8.92 -11.52
CA GLY A 52 -8.33 10.34 -11.75
C GLY A 52 -7.97 11.25 -10.58
N PHE A 53 -8.04 10.81 -9.32
CA PHE A 53 -7.58 11.63 -8.18
C PHE A 53 -6.13 11.36 -7.78
N GLY A 54 -5.50 10.32 -8.33
CA GLY A 54 -4.16 9.88 -7.97
C GLY A 54 -3.99 8.36 -8.14
N PRO A 55 -2.80 7.84 -7.82
CA PRO A 55 -2.47 6.43 -8.03
C PRO A 55 -3.27 5.50 -7.12
N VAL A 56 -3.92 4.50 -7.71
CA VAL A 56 -4.61 3.40 -7.06
C VAL A 56 -3.96 2.10 -7.49
N LEU A 57 -3.42 1.35 -6.54
CA LEU A 57 -2.82 0.05 -6.79
C LEU A 57 -3.93 -1.00 -7.00
N THR A 58 -4.17 -1.39 -8.24
CA THR A 58 -5.18 -2.41 -8.61
C THR A 58 -4.57 -3.74 -9.03
N ARG A 59 -3.30 -3.71 -9.47
CA ARG A 59 -2.46 -4.85 -9.84
C ARG A 59 -1.01 -4.52 -9.51
N TYR A 60 -0.17 -5.54 -9.36
CA TYR A 60 1.29 -5.40 -9.24
C TYR A 60 2.00 -6.02 -10.44
N SER A 61 3.22 -5.58 -10.73
CA SER A 61 3.95 -5.99 -11.93
C SER A 61 4.63 -7.33 -11.71
N THR A 62 4.14 -8.38 -12.38
CA THR A 62 4.77 -9.70 -12.38
C THR A 62 4.28 -10.53 -13.56
N SER A 63 5.14 -11.40 -14.07
CA SER A 63 4.77 -12.46 -15.03
C SER A 63 4.52 -13.81 -14.35
N ALA A 64 4.89 -13.95 -13.08
CA ALA A 64 4.66 -15.17 -12.32
C ALA A 64 3.16 -15.35 -12.02
N LYS A 65 2.69 -16.60 -11.98
CA LYS A 65 1.32 -16.97 -11.56
C LYS A 65 1.11 -16.71 -10.06
N THR A 66 1.10 -15.43 -9.70
CA THR A 66 0.93 -14.95 -8.34
C THR A 66 -0.15 -13.88 -8.30
N ALA A 67 -0.89 -13.83 -7.19
CA ALA A 67 -1.83 -12.76 -6.88
C ALA A 67 -1.71 -12.37 -5.42
N TRP A 68 -2.22 -11.20 -5.10
CA TRP A 68 -2.27 -10.67 -3.76
C TRP A 68 -3.69 -10.77 -3.22
N LEU A 69 -3.91 -11.70 -2.30
CA LEU A 69 -5.17 -11.80 -1.58
C LEU A 69 -5.26 -10.70 -0.53
N THR A 70 -6.38 -10.02 -0.50
CA THR A 70 -6.67 -8.96 0.46
C THR A 70 -8.04 -9.17 1.07
N ILE A 71 -8.14 -9.02 2.39
CA ILE A 71 -9.32 -9.35 3.19
C ILE A 71 -9.75 -8.10 3.96
N ASP A 72 -10.98 -7.64 3.76
CA ASP A 72 -11.52 -6.43 4.37
C ASP A 72 -12.45 -6.75 5.57
N ASP A 73 -12.76 -5.71 6.35
CA ASP A 73 -13.75 -5.66 7.42
C ASP A 73 -13.40 -6.35 8.75
N GLY A 74 -12.22 -6.97 8.83
CA GLY A 74 -11.70 -7.59 10.05
C GLY A 74 -11.18 -6.61 11.13
N PRO A 75 -10.61 -7.14 12.22
CA PRO A 75 -10.61 -8.55 12.58
C PRO A 75 -11.97 -8.96 13.16
N ASP A 76 -12.37 -10.20 12.93
CA ASP A 76 -13.62 -10.80 13.40
C ASP A 76 -13.34 -12.12 14.14
N PRO A 77 -13.81 -12.28 15.39
CA PRO A 77 -13.52 -13.48 16.19
C PRO A 77 -14.14 -14.76 15.62
N GLY A 78 -15.20 -14.65 14.82
CA GLY A 78 -15.84 -15.79 14.17
C GLY A 78 -15.08 -16.28 12.94
N THR A 79 -14.50 -15.38 12.15
CA THR A 79 -13.86 -15.74 10.87
C THR A 79 -12.34 -15.62 10.84
N THR A 80 -11.71 -14.62 11.50
CA THR A 80 -10.26 -14.36 11.37
C THR A 80 -9.41 -15.60 11.69
N PRO A 81 -9.61 -16.32 12.81
CA PRO A 81 -8.76 -17.48 13.12
C PRO A 81 -8.90 -18.61 12.09
N GLN A 82 -10.11 -18.82 11.58
CA GLN A 82 -10.40 -19.87 10.60
C GLN A 82 -9.82 -19.52 9.23
N ILE A 83 -9.88 -18.25 8.83
CA ILE A 83 -9.24 -17.76 7.61
C ILE A 83 -7.73 -17.96 7.70
N ILE A 84 -7.08 -17.60 8.82
CA ILE A 84 -5.65 -17.81 9.02
C ILE A 84 -5.29 -19.30 8.91
N ALA A 85 -6.07 -20.19 9.53
CA ALA A 85 -5.86 -21.62 9.43
C ALA A 85 -5.95 -22.13 7.98
N LEU A 86 -6.91 -21.64 7.19
CA LEU A 86 -7.02 -21.94 5.77
C LEU A 86 -5.80 -21.41 4.98
N LEU A 87 -5.38 -20.17 5.21
CA LEU A 87 -4.21 -19.61 4.54
C LEU A 87 -2.95 -20.42 4.86
N GLN A 88 -2.77 -20.85 6.12
CA GLN A 88 -1.67 -21.71 6.53
C GLN A 88 -1.72 -23.09 5.86
N LYS A 89 -2.90 -23.74 5.82
CA LYS A 89 -3.12 -25.04 5.16
C LYS A 89 -2.66 -25.04 3.70
N TYR A 90 -2.84 -23.92 2.99
CA TYR A 90 -2.47 -23.79 1.57
C TYR A 90 -1.17 -23.02 1.33
N GLY A 91 -0.41 -22.67 2.38
CA GLY A 91 0.83 -21.89 2.26
C GLY A 91 0.64 -20.50 1.63
N ALA A 92 -0.56 -19.94 1.75
CA ALA A 92 -0.94 -18.65 1.19
C ALA A 92 -0.63 -17.50 2.17
N ARG A 93 -0.39 -16.30 1.64
CA ARG A 93 -0.30 -15.07 2.42
C ARG A 93 -1.31 -14.03 1.92
N ALA A 94 -1.81 -13.21 2.83
CA ALA A 94 -2.79 -12.17 2.55
C ALA A 94 -2.48 -10.87 3.32
N THR A 95 -3.11 -9.78 2.90
CA THR A 95 -3.16 -8.53 3.67
C THR A 95 -4.57 -8.30 4.19
N PHE A 96 -4.71 -8.07 5.49
CA PHE A 96 -5.98 -7.79 6.15
C PHE A 96 -6.15 -6.27 6.32
N PHE A 97 -7.14 -5.69 5.66
CA PHE A 97 -7.52 -4.29 5.85
C PHE A 97 -8.50 -4.21 7.02
N LEU A 98 -7.96 -3.85 8.19
CA LEU A 98 -8.70 -3.88 9.44
C LEU A 98 -9.48 -2.59 9.66
N ILE A 99 -10.62 -2.71 10.33
CA ILE A 99 -11.35 -1.58 10.91
C ILE A 99 -10.75 -1.30 12.28
N GLY A 100 -10.33 -0.07 12.52
CA GLY A 100 -9.62 0.30 13.75
C GLY A 100 -10.43 -0.01 15.01
N ALA A 101 -11.72 0.31 15.02
CA ALA A 101 -12.59 0.02 16.15
C ALA A 101 -12.73 -1.48 16.45
N LYS A 102 -12.64 -2.36 15.45
CA LYS A 102 -12.62 -3.82 15.66
C LYS A 102 -11.26 -4.29 16.18
N ALA A 103 -10.16 -3.78 15.63
CA ALA A 103 -8.81 -4.07 16.11
C ALA A 103 -8.60 -3.62 17.58
N ALA A 104 -9.23 -2.52 18.00
CA ALA A 104 -9.23 -2.09 19.40
C ALA A 104 -9.93 -3.08 20.34
N LYS A 105 -11.01 -3.72 19.86
CA LYS A 105 -11.79 -4.71 20.63
C LYS A 105 -11.10 -6.07 20.67
N HIS A 106 -10.38 -6.41 19.60
CA HIS A 106 -9.72 -7.70 19.41
C HIS A 106 -8.24 -7.55 19.05
N PRO A 107 -7.41 -6.94 19.92
CA PRO A 107 -5.98 -6.74 19.66
C PRO A 107 -5.23 -8.07 19.46
N GLU A 108 -5.68 -9.14 20.11
CA GLU A 108 -5.15 -10.49 20.00
C GLU A 108 -5.27 -11.04 18.56
N LEU A 109 -6.36 -10.74 17.86
CA LEU A 109 -6.56 -11.17 16.48
C LEU A 109 -5.66 -10.41 15.52
N ALA A 110 -5.47 -9.10 15.74
CA ALA A 110 -4.54 -8.31 14.95
C ALA A 110 -3.09 -8.80 15.12
N ARG A 111 -2.71 -9.20 16.35
CA ARG A 111 -1.41 -9.83 16.61
C ARG A 111 -1.30 -11.19 15.92
N MET A 112 -2.34 -12.03 16.03
CA MET A 112 -2.40 -13.35 15.37
C MET A 112 -2.19 -13.27 13.86
N ILE A 113 -2.80 -12.28 13.18
CA ILE A 113 -2.59 -12.02 11.74
C ILE A 113 -1.10 -11.81 11.43
N LEU A 114 -0.42 -10.96 12.21
CA LEU A 114 0.99 -10.64 11.98
C LEU A 114 1.93 -11.80 12.32
N ASP A 115 1.66 -12.51 13.40
CA ASP A 115 2.44 -13.67 13.85
C ASP A 115 2.30 -14.83 12.85
N ALA A 116 1.14 -14.97 12.21
CA ALA A 116 0.90 -15.84 11.07
C ALA A 116 1.52 -15.33 9.76
N GLY A 117 2.39 -14.31 9.79
CA GLY A 117 3.15 -13.79 8.65
C GLY A 117 2.31 -13.11 7.57
N HIS A 118 1.10 -12.64 7.91
CA HIS A 118 0.28 -11.80 7.05
C HIS A 118 0.59 -10.32 7.30
N ALA A 119 0.05 -9.44 6.44
CA ALA A 119 0.20 -8.00 6.60
C ALA A 119 -1.13 -7.35 7.02
N ILE A 120 -1.04 -6.16 7.62
CA ILE A 120 -2.20 -5.34 7.99
C ILE A 120 -2.24 -4.08 7.11
N GLY A 121 -3.44 -3.67 6.73
CA GLY A 121 -3.76 -2.41 6.08
C GLY A 121 -4.81 -1.61 6.87
N ASN A 122 -4.89 -0.32 6.60
CA ASN A 122 -5.85 0.60 7.19
C ASN A 122 -7.17 0.59 6.39
N HIS A 123 -8.28 0.23 7.03
CA HIS A 123 -9.63 0.29 6.47
C HIS A 123 -10.53 1.32 7.17
N THR A 124 -9.95 2.44 7.59
CA THR A 124 -10.54 3.49 8.43
C THR A 124 -10.80 3.05 9.87
N GLN A 125 -11.09 4.01 10.75
CA GLN A 125 -11.38 3.72 12.15
C GLN A 125 -12.74 3.03 12.31
N ASN A 126 -13.77 3.53 11.61
CA ASN A 126 -15.16 3.13 11.85
C ASN A 126 -15.90 2.56 10.64
N HIS A 127 -15.27 2.52 9.46
CA HIS A 127 -15.86 2.04 8.21
C HIS A 127 -17.19 2.74 7.85
N PRO A 128 -17.15 4.01 7.39
CA PRO A 128 -18.34 4.78 7.02
C PRO A 128 -19.12 4.23 5.80
N GLY A 129 -18.69 3.13 5.19
CA GLY A 129 -19.35 2.49 4.04
C GLY A 129 -19.62 3.46 2.89
N PHE A 130 -20.84 3.46 2.35
CA PHE A 130 -21.25 4.34 1.25
C PHE A 130 -21.28 5.84 1.60
N SER A 131 -21.04 6.22 2.86
CA SER A 131 -20.88 7.62 3.24
C SER A 131 -19.44 8.14 3.16
N PHE A 132 -18.47 7.28 2.83
CA PHE A 132 -17.06 7.70 2.77
C PHE A 132 -16.79 8.81 1.74
N TRP A 133 -17.41 8.75 0.56
CA TRP A 133 -17.12 9.70 -0.53
C TRP A 133 -17.44 11.17 -0.18
N ARG A 134 -18.45 11.40 0.67
CA ARG A 134 -18.90 12.74 1.08
C ARG A 134 -18.05 13.35 2.20
N PHE A 135 -17.02 12.65 2.69
CA PHE A 135 -16.19 13.17 3.77
C PHE A 135 -15.35 14.35 3.31
N GLY A 136 -15.49 15.48 4.01
CA GLY A 136 -14.56 16.59 3.90
C GLY A 136 -13.15 16.23 4.42
N PRO A 137 -12.13 17.05 4.12
CA PRO A 137 -10.73 16.71 4.42
C PRO A 137 -10.46 16.45 5.91
N ARG A 138 -11.10 17.20 6.81
CA ARG A 138 -10.97 16.99 8.27
C ARG A 138 -11.58 15.67 8.74
N ALA A 139 -12.73 15.26 8.18
CA ALA A 139 -13.36 14.00 8.55
C ALA A 139 -12.54 12.81 8.03
N LEU A 140 -12.05 12.90 6.79
CA LEU A 140 -11.22 11.88 6.18
C LEU A 140 -9.88 11.70 6.92
N ALA A 141 -9.21 12.80 7.25
CA ALA A 141 -7.99 12.78 8.06
C ALA A 141 -8.22 12.13 9.43
N ARG A 142 -9.32 12.50 10.12
CA ARG A 142 -9.66 11.93 11.44
C ARG A 142 -9.85 10.41 11.39
N GLU A 143 -10.57 9.87 10.41
CA GLU A 143 -10.77 8.42 10.29
C GLU A 143 -9.43 7.67 10.12
N ILE A 144 -8.50 8.24 9.37
CA ILE A 144 -7.19 7.62 9.12
C ILE A 144 -6.28 7.76 10.35
N ASP A 145 -6.23 8.94 10.96
CA ASP A 145 -5.39 9.22 12.15
C ASP A 145 -5.85 8.42 13.37
N GLN A 146 -7.16 8.28 13.57
CA GLN A 146 -7.70 7.50 14.67
C GLN A 146 -7.39 6.01 14.50
N PHE A 147 -7.41 5.49 13.28
CA PHE A 147 -6.95 4.13 13.01
C PHE A 147 -5.48 3.96 13.40
N GLU A 148 -4.60 4.86 12.94
CA GLU A 148 -3.16 4.78 13.27
C GLU A 148 -2.92 4.86 14.78
N ALA A 149 -3.62 5.75 15.49
CA ALA A 149 -3.54 5.86 16.94
C ALA A 149 -4.08 4.62 17.65
N THR A 150 -5.07 3.93 17.10
CA THR A 150 -5.59 2.67 17.62
C THR A 150 -4.58 1.54 17.46
N ILE A 151 -4.04 1.36 16.26
CA ILE A 151 -3.01 0.35 15.97
C ILE A 151 -1.76 0.56 16.84
N PHE A 152 -1.34 1.82 17.03
CA PHE A 152 -0.23 2.14 17.92
C PHE A 152 -0.52 1.76 19.37
N ARG A 153 -1.72 2.05 19.89
CA ARG A 153 -2.12 1.72 21.27
C ARG A 153 -2.15 0.23 21.56
N ILE A 154 -2.43 -0.61 20.56
CA ILE A 154 -2.40 -2.07 20.69
C ILE A 154 -0.98 -2.66 20.43
N GLY A 155 0.05 -1.80 20.36
CA GLY A 155 1.45 -2.21 20.25
C GLY A 155 1.82 -2.75 18.87
N LEU A 156 1.11 -2.30 17.83
CA LEU A 156 1.37 -2.67 16.44
C LEU A 156 1.89 -1.47 15.64
N ALA A 157 2.57 -1.78 14.54
CA ALA A 157 3.11 -0.78 13.63
C ALA A 157 2.02 -0.19 12.75
N ALA A 158 2.12 1.12 12.46
CA ALA A 158 1.25 1.76 11.49
C ALA A 158 1.43 1.10 10.10
N PRO A 159 0.34 0.69 9.44
CA PRO A 159 0.43 0.08 8.11
C PRO A 159 0.79 1.13 7.06
N ILE A 160 1.29 0.67 5.92
CA ILE A 160 1.59 1.50 4.75
C ILE A 160 0.50 1.45 3.67
N TRP A 161 -0.46 0.52 3.82
CA TRP A 161 -1.55 0.28 2.89
C TRP A 161 -2.85 0.88 3.45
N PHE A 162 -3.61 1.52 2.58
CA PHE A 162 -4.95 2.01 2.89
C PHE A 162 -5.93 1.50 1.84
N ARG A 163 -7.11 1.06 2.28
CA ARG A 163 -8.22 0.74 1.39
C ARG A 163 -9.43 1.57 1.76
N ALA A 164 -9.99 2.26 0.76
CA ALA A 164 -11.17 3.08 0.97
C ALA A 164 -12.43 2.20 1.14
N PRO A 165 -13.28 2.47 2.14
CA PRO A 165 -14.58 1.83 2.31
C PRO A 165 -15.40 1.85 1.02
N ALA A 166 -15.95 0.69 0.65
CA ALA A 166 -16.68 0.47 -0.61
C ALA A 166 -15.91 0.83 -1.91
N GLY A 167 -14.59 1.09 -1.82
CA GLY A 167 -13.76 1.56 -2.94
C GLY A 167 -14.00 3.00 -3.37
N LEU A 168 -14.77 3.76 -2.60
CA LEU A 168 -15.16 5.12 -2.94
C LEU A 168 -14.03 6.11 -2.67
N LYS A 169 -13.87 7.11 -3.53
CA LYS A 169 -12.79 8.11 -3.41
C LYS A 169 -13.35 9.52 -3.45
N ASN A 170 -12.53 10.49 -3.08
CA ASN A 170 -12.80 11.90 -3.33
C ASN A 170 -11.48 12.66 -3.58
N PRO A 171 -11.53 13.92 -4.05
CA PRO A 171 -10.33 14.70 -4.38
C PRO A 171 -9.37 14.93 -3.19
N PHE A 172 -9.85 14.81 -1.95
CA PHE A 172 -9.03 15.04 -0.75
C PHE A 172 -8.25 13.80 -0.29
N LEU A 173 -8.66 12.61 -0.73
CA LEU A 173 -8.10 11.34 -0.23
C LEU A 173 -6.59 11.22 -0.48
N HIS A 174 -6.15 11.33 -1.73
CA HIS A 174 -4.73 11.14 -2.09
C HIS A 174 -3.77 12.11 -1.40
N PRO A 175 -4.04 13.44 -1.30
CA PRO A 175 -3.16 14.32 -0.55
C PRO A 175 -3.06 13.95 0.94
N ILE A 176 -4.17 13.52 1.55
CA ILE A 176 -4.20 13.09 2.96
C ILE A 176 -3.40 11.80 3.17
N LEU A 177 -3.54 10.82 2.28
CA LEU A 177 -2.76 9.58 2.29
C LEU A 177 -1.27 9.85 2.07
N ALA A 178 -0.93 10.68 1.09
CA ALA A 178 0.45 11.00 0.73
C ALA A 178 1.21 11.68 1.88
N ALA A 179 0.53 12.53 2.66
CA ALA A 179 1.07 13.17 3.86
C ALA A 179 1.38 12.18 4.99
N ARG A 180 0.70 11.03 5.01
CA ARG A 180 0.90 9.93 6.00
C ARG A 180 1.79 8.81 5.49
N GLY A 181 2.20 8.86 4.22
CA GLY A 181 2.97 7.79 3.60
C GLY A 181 2.14 6.54 3.27
N LEU A 182 0.81 6.66 3.27
CA LEU A 182 -0.10 5.57 2.91
C LEU A 182 -0.28 5.48 1.39
N GLN A 183 -0.44 4.26 0.90
CA GLN A 183 -0.76 3.97 -0.51
C GLN A 183 -2.17 3.40 -0.62
N LEU A 184 -2.95 3.91 -1.58
CA LEU A 184 -4.31 3.47 -1.82
C LEU A 184 -4.32 2.16 -2.62
N VAL A 185 -4.90 1.11 -2.05
CA VAL A 185 -5.02 -0.22 -2.63
C VAL A 185 -6.47 -0.48 -3.03
N GLY A 186 -6.69 -0.64 -4.32
CA GLY A 186 -7.94 -1.13 -4.91
C GLY A 186 -7.90 -2.64 -5.11
N TRP A 187 -8.49 -3.10 -6.21
CA TRP A 187 -8.50 -4.50 -6.62
C TRP A 187 -8.69 -4.62 -8.14
N SER A 188 -8.33 -5.78 -8.69
CA SER A 188 -8.61 -6.16 -10.07
C SER A 188 -9.49 -7.40 -10.19
N ALA A 189 -9.58 -8.21 -9.12
CA ALA A 189 -10.45 -9.38 -9.04
C ALA A 189 -11.41 -9.23 -7.86
N ARG A 190 -12.73 -9.29 -8.12
CA ARG A 190 -13.80 -9.13 -7.13
C ARG A 190 -14.99 -10.02 -7.47
N ALA A 191 -15.57 -10.66 -6.45
CA ALA A 191 -16.76 -11.51 -6.60
C ALA A 191 -18.09 -10.90 -6.13
N PHE A 192 -18.07 -9.89 -5.25
CA PHE A 192 -19.24 -9.48 -4.46
C PHE A 192 -19.68 -10.57 -3.46
N ASP A 193 -18.68 -11.14 -2.79
CA ASP A 193 -18.77 -12.14 -1.71
C ASP A 193 -19.68 -11.71 -0.54
N THR A 194 -19.79 -10.41 -0.27
CA THR A 194 -20.75 -9.89 0.72
C THR A 194 -22.21 -9.87 0.25
N GLN A 195 -22.50 -10.20 -1.02
CA GLN A 195 -23.86 -10.20 -1.58
C GLN A 195 -24.28 -11.59 -2.10
N ILE A 196 -23.34 -12.36 -2.63
CA ILE A 196 -23.60 -13.71 -3.13
C ILE A 196 -23.72 -14.69 -1.95
N LEU A 197 -24.65 -15.65 -2.06
CA LEU A 197 -24.88 -16.70 -1.07
C LEU A 197 -24.25 -18.05 -1.45
N ASP A 198 -23.82 -18.19 -2.70
CA ASP A 198 -23.22 -19.39 -3.28
C ASP A 198 -21.69 -19.25 -3.32
N SER A 199 -21.01 -20.11 -2.57
CA SER A 199 -19.55 -20.19 -2.46
C SER A 199 -18.88 -20.44 -3.81
N SER A 200 -19.40 -21.37 -4.61
CA SER A 200 -18.86 -21.73 -5.92
C SER A 200 -18.97 -20.56 -6.91
N ARG A 201 -20.07 -19.81 -6.87
CA ARG A 201 -20.23 -18.62 -7.71
C ARG A 201 -19.27 -17.49 -7.34
N ILE A 202 -18.91 -17.36 -6.06
CA ILE A 202 -17.87 -16.42 -5.60
C ILE A 202 -16.53 -16.81 -6.22
N VAL A 203 -16.13 -18.08 -6.09
CA VAL A 203 -14.86 -18.60 -6.63
C VAL A 203 -14.80 -18.42 -8.14
N GLU A 204 -15.86 -18.79 -8.85
CA GLU A 204 -15.94 -18.65 -10.30
C GLU A 204 -15.69 -17.21 -10.76
N ARG A 205 -16.31 -16.22 -10.11
CA ARG A 205 -16.11 -14.80 -10.46
C ARG A 205 -14.69 -14.32 -10.20
N ILE A 206 -14.06 -14.75 -9.11
CA ILE A 206 -12.65 -14.43 -8.83
C ILE A 206 -11.77 -15.05 -9.92
N LYS A 207 -11.96 -16.33 -10.24
CA LYS A 207 -11.15 -17.03 -11.24
C LYS A 207 -11.29 -16.47 -12.65
N ARG A 208 -12.50 -16.03 -13.05
CA ARG A 208 -12.69 -15.35 -14.35
C ARG A 208 -11.94 -14.02 -14.45
N SER A 209 -11.58 -13.39 -13.34
CA SER A 209 -10.90 -12.08 -13.30
C SER A 209 -9.44 -12.14 -12.83
N ILE A 210 -8.97 -13.31 -12.37
CA ILE A 210 -7.60 -13.46 -11.89
C ILE A 210 -6.62 -13.57 -13.07
N ALA A 211 -5.46 -12.93 -12.90
CA ALA A 211 -4.33 -13.01 -13.81
C ALA A 211 -3.06 -12.66 -13.00
N PRO A 212 -1.84 -12.95 -13.52
CA PRO A 212 -0.58 -12.57 -12.87
C PRO A 212 -0.59 -11.12 -12.37
N GLY A 213 -0.31 -10.92 -11.08
CA GLY A 213 -0.31 -9.61 -10.45
C GLY A 213 -1.68 -9.08 -10.01
N SER A 214 -2.75 -9.88 -10.13
CA SER A 214 -4.08 -9.46 -9.67
C SER A 214 -4.11 -9.21 -8.16
N ILE A 215 -4.91 -8.22 -7.75
CA ILE A 215 -5.28 -7.99 -6.34
C ILE A 215 -6.71 -8.47 -6.15
N ILE A 216 -6.89 -9.47 -5.30
CA ILE A 216 -8.17 -10.12 -5.02
C ILE A 216 -8.80 -9.45 -3.80
N LEU A 217 -10.01 -8.91 -3.96
CA LEU A 217 -10.83 -8.43 -2.85
C LEU A 217 -11.70 -9.56 -2.30
N PHE A 218 -11.59 -9.78 -1.00
CA PHE A 218 -12.41 -10.67 -0.19
C PHE A 218 -12.79 -9.96 1.12
N HIS A 219 -13.81 -10.42 1.83
CA HIS A 219 -14.25 -9.85 3.10
C HIS A 219 -14.41 -10.94 4.15
N GLU A 220 -14.27 -10.54 5.41
CA GLU A 220 -14.58 -11.40 6.54
C GLU A 220 -15.70 -10.81 7.41
N GLY A 221 -16.15 -11.54 8.44
CA GLY A 221 -17.23 -11.13 9.34
C GLY A 221 -18.64 -11.07 8.69
N HIS A 222 -18.76 -11.39 7.40
CA HIS A 222 -20.01 -11.44 6.67
C HIS A 222 -20.30 -12.88 6.25
N ARG A 223 -21.47 -13.41 6.65
CA ARG A 223 -21.91 -14.78 6.34
C ARG A 223 -20.78 -15.82 6.50
N PRO A 224 -20.31 -16.07 7.74
CA PRO A 224 -19.09 -16.85 8.00
C PRO A 224 -18.99 -18.18 7.24
N ALA A 225 -20.08 -18.97 7.19
CA ALA A 225 -20.08 -20.24 6.49
C ALA A 225 -19.76 -20.10 4.98
N VAL A 226 -20.45 -19.18 4.29
CA VAL A 226 -20.24 -18.93 2.85
C VAL A 226 -18.84 -18.37 2.60
N CYS A 227 -18.38 -17.44 3.45
CA CYS A 227 -17.04 -16.86 3.39
C CYS A 227 -15.95 -17.94 3.47
N LEU A 228 -16.03 -18.82 4.46
CA LEU A 228 -15.02 -19.85 4.72
C LEU A 228 -15.03 -20.94 3.66
N GLU A 229 -16.21 -21.36 3.22
CA GLU A 229 -16.37 -22.34 2.14
C GLU A 229 -15.82 -21.80 0.81
N ALA A 230 -16.16 -20.56 0.45
CA ALA A 230 -15.65 -19.92 -0.76
C ALA A 230 -14.12 -19.74 -0.69
N LEU A 231 -13.57 -19.40 0.47
CA LEU A 231 -12.12 -19.25 0.63
C LEU A 231 -11.39 -20.60 0.53
N ASP A 232 -11.85 -21.65 1.20
CA ASP A 232 -11.24 -23.00 1.10
C ASP A 232 -11.27 -23.50 -0.35
N GLN A 233 -12.42 -23.33 -1.03
CA GLN A 233 -12.54 -23.70 -2.44
C GLN A 233 -11.61 -22.87 -3.34
N LEU A 234 -11.54 -21.55 -3.15
CA LEU A 234 -10.63 -20.68 -3.92
C LEU A 234 -9.17 -21.11 -3.75
N LEU A 235 -8.73 -21.32 -2.50
CA LEU A 235 -7.36 -21.70 -2.18
C LEU A 235 -7.00 -23.07 -2.79
N ARG A 236 -7.93 -24.03 -2.69
CA ARG A 236 -7.77 -25.36 -3.30
C ARG A 236 -7.61 -25.27 -4.82
N GLU A 237 -8.47 -24.54 -5.50
CA GLU A 237 -8.45 -24.42 -6.96
C GLU A 237 -7.22 -23.66 -7.46
N LEU A 238 -6.85 -22.54 -6.82
CA LEU A 238 -5.65 -21.80 -7.18
C LEU A 238 -4.38 -22.63 -6.93
N SER A 239 -4.33 -23.38 -5.83
CA SER A 239 -3.21 -24.29 -5.55
C SER A 239 -3.10 -25.39 -6.62
N ALA A 240 -4.21 -25.96 -7.09
CA ALA A 240 -4.21 -26.96 -8.16
C ALA A 240 -3.70 -26.39 -9.50
N GLU A 241 -3.98 -25.11 -9.76
CA GLU A 241 -3.50 -24.37 -10.95
C GLU A 241 -2.08 -23.79 -10.81
N GLN A 242 -1.40 -24.13 -9.70
CA GLN A 242 -0.07 -23.61 -9.33
C GLN A 242 -0.03 -22.08 -9.22
N PHE A 243 -1.16 -21.47 -8.89
CA PHE A 243 -1.31 -20.03 -8.71
C PHE A 243 -1.12 -19.69 -7.23
N ARG A 244 -0.06 -18.94 -6.90
CA ARG A 244 0.31 -18.67 -5.49
C ARG A 244 -0.24 -17.35 -4.99
N LEU A 245 -0.74 -17.33 -3.77
CA LEU A 245 -1.15 -16.10 -3.08
C LEU A 245 -0.03 -15.63 -2.18
N VAL A 246 0.52 -14.47 -2.49
CA VAL A 246 1.74 -13.94 -1.86
C VAL A 246 1.54 -12.51 -1.37
N LEU A 247 2.38 -12.10 -0.43
CA LEU A 247 2.61 -10.67 -0.19
C LEU A 247 3.56 -10.18 -1.29
N PRO A 248 3.11 -9.29 -2.18
CA PRO A 248 3.97 -8.82 -3.25
C PRO A 248 5.15 -8.01 -2.67
N PRO A 249 6.37 -8.19 -3.19
CA PRO A 249 7.52 -7.43 -2.74
C PRO A 249 7.35 -5.97 -3.15
N LEU A 250 7.80 -5.04 -2.30
CA LEU A 250 7.55 -3.62 -2.48
C LEU A 250 8.00 -3.08 -3.85
N ARG A 251 9.08 -3.64 -4.41
CA ARG A 251 9.59 -3.29 -5.75
C ARG A 251 8.61 -3.57 -6.90
N GLU A 252 7.75 -4.58 -6.75
CA GLU A 252 6.76 -4.99 -7.77
C GLU A 252 5.44 -4.20 -7.65
N LEU A 253 5.24 -3.52 -6.52
CA LEU A 253 4.09 -2.65 -6.24
C LEU A 253 4.29 -1.21 -6.73
N LEU A 254 5.52 -0.84 -7.10
CA LEU A 254 5.84 0.50 -7.59
C LEU A 254 5.84 0.50 -9.13
N PRO A 255 5.23 1.52 -9.78
CA PRO A 255 5.27 1.61 -11.23
C PRO A 255 6.72 1.68 -11.73
N THR A 256 7.05 0.82 -12.69
CA THR A 256 8.32 0.88 -13.41
C THR A 256 8.35 2.13 -14.27
N GLY A 257 9.10 3.13 -13.81
CA GLY A 257 9.27 4.41 -14.49
C GLY A 257 8.63 5.57 -13.71
N HIS A 258 9.42 6.62 -13.51
CA HIS A 258 9.17 7.82 -12.69
C HIS A 258 9.68 7.72 -11.24
N SER A 259 10.88 8.31 -11.03
CA SER A 259 11.51 8.72 -9.78
C SER A 259 10.95 8.10 -8.49
N ALA A 260 11.71 7.15 -7.96
CA ALA A 260 11.41 6.34 -6.79
C ALA A 260 10.74 7.12 -5.61
N PRO A 261 9.57 6.69 -5.11
CA PRO A 261 8.77 7.43 -4.11
C PRO A 261 9.26 7.37 -2.65
N TRP A 262 10.52 7.03 -2.39
CA TRP A 262 11.04 6.75 -1.04
C TRP A 262 11.44 7.99 -0.21
N LYS A 263 11.39 9.22 -0.77
CA LYS A 263 11.68 10.46 -0.01
C LYS A 263 10.76 10.72 1.20
N THR A 264 9.77 9.86 1.47
CA THR A 264 8.78 10.05 2.55
C THR A 264 8.98 9.11 3.75
N SER A 265 9.76 8.04 3.62
CA SER A 265 10.20 7.22 4.77
C SER A 265 11.10 8.01 5.73
N LEU A 266 11.54 9.20 5.32
CA LEU A 266 12.35 10.15 6.09
C LEU A 266 11.57 10.91 7.19
N ASN A 267 10.24 11.03 7.11
CA ASN A 267 9.46 11.69 8.17
C ASN A 267 9.26 10.78 9.40
N ALA A 268 9.34 9.46 9.23
CA ALA A 268 9.38 8.52 10.36
C ALA A 268 10.72 8.62 11.13
N ILE A 269 11.82 8.83 10.40
CA ILE A 269 13.19 8.95 10.95
C ILE A 269 13.37 10.25 11.75
N ARG A 270 12.70 11.35 11.35
CA ARG A 270 12.71 12.65 12.04
C ARG A 270 11.85 12.71 13.32
N SER A 271 10.91 11.79 13.50
CA SER A 271 9.98 11.80 14.64
C SER A 271 10.35 10.84 15.78
N GLY A 272 11.56 10.28 15.78
CA GLY A 272 12.04 9.41 16.85
C GLY A 272 11.29 8.06 16.96
N ARG A 273 10.60 7.63 15.90
CA ARG A 273 9.87 6.35 15.93
C ARG A 273 10.84 5.17 15.82
N GLN A 274 10.66 4.19 16.70
CA GLN A 274 11.35 2.91 16.69
C GLN A 274 10.91 2.11 15.45
N PHE A 275 11.86 1.41 14.81
CA PHE A 275 11.54 0.52 13.70
C PHE A 275 10.62 -0.61 14.19
N ALA A 276 9.57 -0.92 13.42
CA ALA A 276 8.53 -1.87 13.83
C ALA A 276 9.00 -3.32 13.89
N ARG A 277 10.08 -3.65 13.16
CA ARG A 277 10.73 -4.96 13.12
C ARG A 277 12.20 -4.82 12.71
N MET A 278 13.01 -5.80 13.11
CA MET A 278 14.46 -5.84 12.83
C MET A 278 14.76 -5.95 11.32
N ASP A 279 13.95 -6.70 10.58
CA ASP A 279 14.03 -6.88 9.13
C ASP A 279 13.90 -5.55 8.36
N GLN A 280 13.03 -4.65 8.81
CA GLN A 280 12.82 -3.34 8.20
C GLN A 280 14.05 -2.43 8.31
N TYR A 281 14.78 -2.49 9.42
CA TYR A 281 16.02 -1.73 9.57
C TYR A 281 17.06 -2.21 8.53
N TYR A 282 17.22 -3.52 8.39
CA TYR A 282 18.18 -4.11 7.45
C TYR A 282 17.82 -3.87 5.98
N VAL A 283 16.52 -3.81 5.65
CA VAL A 283 16.07 -3.36 4.31
C VAL A 283 16.53 -1.92 4.05
N VAL A 284 16.30 -1.01 5.00
CA VAL A 284 16.68 0.41 4.85
C VAL A 284 18.19 0.59 4.79
N LEU A 285 18.95 -0.21 5.54
CA LEU A 285 20.41 -0.23 5.49
C LEU A 285 20.92 -0.74 4.14
N ALA A 286 20.37 -1.84 3.62
CA ALA A 286 20.74 -2.37 2.29
C ALA A 286 20.47 -1.34 1.18
N GLU A 287 19.35 -0.63 1.25
CA GLU A 287 19.04 0.43 0.28
C GLU A 287 20.01 1.61 0.35
N ALA A 288 20.37 2.07 1.55
CA ALA A 288 21.35 3.15 1.72
C ALA A 288 22.73 2.76 1.20
N LEU A 289 23.15 1.52 1.44
CA LEU A 289 24.40 0.96 0.92
C LEU A 289 24.37 0.86 -0.61
N GLN A 290 23.26 0.39 -1.18
CA GLN A 290 23.09 0.28 -2.63
C GLN A 290 23.07 1.66 -3.32
N GLU A 291 22.38 2.65 -2.74
CA GLU A 291 22.36 4.03 -3.23
C GLU A 291 23.78 4.62 -3.24
N ARG A 292 24.53 4.45 -2.15
CA ARG A 292 25.90 4.95 -2.06
C ARG A 292 26.82 4.33 -3.11
N LEU A 293 26.68 3.03 -3.38
CA LEU A 293 27.45 2.34 -4.42
C LEU A 293 27.04 2.78 -5.83
N ALA A 294 25.75 2.99 -6.07
CA ALA A 294 25.23 3.50 -7.34
C ALA A 294 25.74 4.91 -7.64
N VAL A 295 25.82 5.80 -6.64
CA VAL A 295 26.40 7.14 -6.81
C VAL A 295 27.88 7.05 -7.18
N ILE A 296 28.67 6.16 -6.58
CA ILE A 296 30.08 5.97 -6.97
C ILE A 296 30.20 5.55 -8.43
N ALA A 297 29.31 4.65 -8.89
CA ALA A 297 29.32 4.11 -10.24
C ALA A 297 28.79 5.09 -11.31
N ASP A 298 28.20 6.23 -10.91
CA ASP A 298 27.66 7.25 -11.82
C ASP A 298 28.77 8.15 -12.41
N HIS A 299 29.58 7.54 -13.28
CA HIS A 299 30.65 8.20 -14.02
C HIS A 299 30.16 9.38 -14.90
N PRO A 300 28.99 9.30 -15.58
CA PRO A 300 28.47 10.41 -16.37
C PRO A 300 28.16 11.67 -15.55
N LEU A 301 27.48 11.53 -14.41
CA LEU A 301 27.17 12.68 -13.54
C LEU A 301 28.45 13.27 -12.92
N ARG A 302 29.43 12.41 -12.57
CA ARG A 302 30.74 12.84 -12.05
C ARG A 302 31.49 13.73 -13.05
N GLY A 303 31.38 13.44 -14.35
CA GLY A 303 32.01 14.23 -15.40
C GLY A 303 31.27 15.53 -15.74
N GLN A 304 29.93 15.50 -15.73
CA GLN A 304 29.09 16.64 -16.13
C GLN A 304 28.86 17.66 -15.01
N ASN A 305 28.74 17.20 -13.76
CA ASN A 305 28.51 18.07 -12.61
C ASN A 305 29.16 17.50 -11.33
N PRO A 306 30.47 17.74 -11.15
CA PRO A 306 31.25 17.21 -10.03
C PRO A 306 30.69 17.60 -8.66
N ASP A 307 30.21 18.84 -8.50
CA ASP A 307 29.68 19.35 -7.23
C ASP A 307 28.36 18.65 -6.85
N ALA A 308 27.47 18.44 -7.82
CA ALA A 308 26.24 17.70 -7.59
C ALA A 308 26.51 16.22 -7.26
N HIS A 309 27.51 15.62 -7.91
CA HIS A 309 27.96 14.27 -7.61
C HIS A 309 28.53 14.16 -6.19
N LEU A 310 29.42 15.08 -5.78
CA LEU A 310 30.00 15.13 -4.43
C LEU A 310 28.93 15.36 -3.36
N LEU A 311 27.96 16.24 -3.61
CA LEU A 311 26.86 16.49 -2.68
C LEU A 311 26.01 15.22 -2.48
N ARG A 312 25.68 14.51 -3.56
CA ARG A 312 24.97 13.22 -3.48
C ARG A 312 25.77 12.16 -2.74
N LEU A 313 27.07 12.09 -3.00
CA LEU A 313 27.97 11.15 -2.34
C LEU A 313 28.01 11.41 -0.83
N LYS A 314 28.10 12.68 -0.44
CA LYS A 314 28.08 13.12 0.97
C LYS A 314 26.76 12.77 1.64
N GLN A 315 25.63 13.09 1.01
CA GLN A 315 24.29 12.77 1.54
C GLN A 315 24.09 11.25 1.73
N ALA A 316 24.53 10.44 0.77
CA ALA A 316 24.45 8.99 0.86
C ALA A 316 25.38 8.43 1.96
N SER A 317 26.58 9.00 2.15
CA SER A 317 27.47 8.66 3.25
C SER A 317 26.87 9.00 4.63
N GLU A 318 26.35 10.22 4.80
CA GLU A 318 25.72 10.68 6.05
C GLU A 318 24.52 9.80 6.43
N ARG A 319 23.76 9.33 5.44
CA ARG A 319 22.63 8.41 5.63
C ARG A 319 23.09 7.06 6.20
N ILE A 320 24.17 6.49 5.67
CA ILE A 320 24.72 5.23 6.19
C ILE A 320 25.25 5.43 7.61
N GLU A 321 25.86 6.57 7.91
CA GLU A 321 26.36 6.89 9.24
C GLU A 321 25.24 7.04 10.27
N GLN A 322 24.13 7.71 9.92
CA GLN A 322 22.96 7.81 10.80
C GLN A 322 22.34 6.44 11.11
N LEU A 323 22.30 5.54 10.11
CA LEU A 323 21.83 4.17 10.31
C LEU A 323 22.82 3.39 11.18
N ARG A 324 24.12 3.46 10.89
CA ARG A 324 25.18 2.83 11.72
C ARG A 324 25.07 3.20 13.19
N ASN A 325 24.84 4.48 13.50
CA ASN A 325 24.71 4.95 14.90
C ASN A 325 23.42 4.48 15.59
N ARG A 326 22.51 3.84 14.84
CA ARG A 326 21.25 3.25 15.32
C ARG A 326 21.17 1.76 14.98
N LEU A 327 22.33 1.11 14.80
CA LEU A 327 22.38 -0.34 14.65
C LEU A 327 21.67 -1.00 15.85
N PRO A 328 20.85 -2.03 15.60
CA PRO A 328 20.29 -2.84 16.67
C PRO A 328 21.39 -3.32 17.63
N PRO A 329 21.13 -3.37 18.95
CA PRO A 329 22.13 -3.81 19.94
C PRO A 329 22.69 -5.22 19.69
N ASP A 330 21.93 -6.06 18.99
CA ASP A 330 22.24 -7.43 18.62
C ASP A 330 22.72 -7.56 17.16
N ALA A 331 23.11 -6.45 16.52
CA ALA A 331 23.66 -6.47 15.18
C ALA A 331 24.93 -7.33 15.09
N ASP A 332 25.04 -8.10 14.00
CA ASP A 332 26.17 -9.03 13.81
C ASP A 332 27.50 -8.27 13.78
N PRO A 333 28.52 -8.69 14.56
CA PRO A 333 29.82 -8.02 14.62
C PRO A 333 30.49 -7.84 13.25
N MET A 334 30.23 -8.75 12.31
CA MET A 334 30.78 -8.69 10.95
C MET A 334 30.15 -7.55 10.14
N LEU A 335 28.85 -7.28 10.33
CA LEU A 335 28.20 -6.10 9.74
C LEU A 335 28.75 -4.80 10.33
N VAL A 336 28.91 -4.75 11.66
CA VAL A 336 29.51 -3.59 12.36
C VAL A 336 30.91 -3.33 11.81
N HIS A 337 31.71 -4.39 11.63
CA HIS A 337 33.05 -4.30 11.05
C HIS A 337 33.05 -3.73 9.62
N TYR A 338 32.18 -4.24 8.73
CA TYR A 338 32.11 -3.73 7.36
C TYR A 338 31.67 -2.28 7.27
N LEU A 339 30.70 -1.86 8.09
CA LEU A 339 30.26 -0.47 8.17
C LEU A 339 31.34 0.44 8.76
N GLY A 340 32.09 -0.02 9.78
CA GLY A 340 33.20 0.71 10.38
C GLY A 340 34.38 0.91 9.43
N ARG A 341 34.65 -0.05 8.56
CA ARG A 341 35.69 0.01 7.51
C ARG A 341 35.20 0.67 6.21
N MET A 342 33.98 1.21 6.20
CA MET A 342 33.33 1.79 5.01
C MET A 342 33.31 0.84 3.80
N SER A 343 33.32 -0.47 4.05
CA SER A 343 33.29 -1.53 3.03
C SER A 343 31.85 -1.80 2.59
N PHE A 344 31.25 -0.81 1.92
CA PHE A 344 29.79 -0.79 1.67
C PHE A 344 29.29 -1.89 0.73
N SER A 345 30.12 -2.38 -0.20
CA SER A 345 29.78 -3.54 -1.04
C SER A 345 29.65 -4.82 -0.21
N LYS A 346 30.64 -5.09 0.65
CA LYS A 346 30.62 -6.24 1.58
C LYS A 346 29.49 -6.13 2.60
N ALA A 347 29.23 -4.93 3.11
CA ALA A 347 28.10 -4.68 4.00
C ALA A 347 26.76 -4.97 3.30
N LEU A 348 26.60 -4.56 2.03
CA LEU A 348 25.36 -4.79 1.27
C LEU A 348 25.13 -6.27 1.01
N GLU A 349 26.17 -6.98 0.59
CA GLU A 349 26.13 -8.43 0.37
C GLU A 349 25.78 -9.16 1.66
N PHE A 350 26.49 -8.86 2.75
CA PHE A 350 26.23 -9.45 4.07
C PHE A 350 24.79 -9.21 4.53
N VAL A 351 24.28 -7.98 4.39
CA VAL A 351 22.90 -7.66 4.78
C VAL A 351 21.89 -8.45 3.96
N ARG A 352 22.11 -8.54 2.65
CA ARG A 352 21.22 -9.29 1.75
C ARG A 352 21.18 -10.77 2.08
N GLU A 353 22.32 -11.38 2.34
CA GLU A 353 22.41 -12.80 2.61
C GLU A 353 21.89 -13.20 3.99
N ARG A 354 22.18 -12.36 5.00
CA ARG A 354 21.94 -12.70 6.40
C ARG A 354 20.56 -12.27 6.90
N TYR A 355 20.02 -11.17 6.40
CA TYR A 355 18.81 -10.55 6.96
C TYR A 355 17.66 -10.43 5.95
N LEU A 356 17.91 -10.56 4.64
CA LEU A 356 16.91 -10.31 3.59
C LEU A 356 16.64 -11.53 2.69
N ARG A 357 17.17 -12.70 3.03
CA ARG A 357 16.91 -13.96 2.32
C ARG A 357 15.67 -14.67 2.85
#